data_AF-A0A2W0ETI2-F1
#
_entry.id   AF-A0A2W0ETI2-F1
#
_cell.length_a   1.000
_cell.length_b   1.000
_cell.length_c   1.000
_cell.angle_alpha   90.00
_cell.angle_beta   90.00
_cell.angle_gamma   90.00
#
_symmetry.space_group_name_H-M   'P 1'
#
loop_
_entity.id
_entity.type
_entity.pdbx_description
1 polymer ?
#
loop_
_entity_poly.entity_id
_entity_poly.type
_entity_poly.pdbx_seq_one_letter_code
_entity_poly.pdbx_strand_id
1 'polypeptide(L)'
;MRVLKTGLLLLLWVVTITARAELSFPALTGRVVDNAQMIEPSVREQLTQQLQAHEQATGEQLVVVTLPDLQGTDIADFGYQLGRHWGIGQKDKNNGALLI
;
A
#
# COMPACT_ATOMS: atom_id res chain seq x y z
N MET A 1 13.46 -50.62 -5.34
CA MET A 1 14.08 -49.34 -4.90
C MET A 1 14.12 -48.23 -5.97
N ARG A 2 14.17 -48.52 -7.28
CA ARG A 2 14.22 -47.47 -8.33
C ARG A 2 12.89 -46.74 -8.54
N VAL A 3 11.77 -47.46 -8.53
CA VAL A 3 10.40 -46.91 -8.63
C VAL A 3 9.99 -46.01 -7.45
N LEU A 4 10.54 -46.28 -6.27
CA LEU A 4 10.32 -45.45 -5.07
C LEU A 4 11.05 -44.10 -5.17
N LYS A 5 12.23 -44.07 -5.81
CA LYS A 5 13.01 -42.84 -6.05
C LYS A 5 12.39 -41.97 -7.14
N THR A 6 11.83 -42.55 -8.19
CA THR A 6 11.14 -41.81 -9.25
C THR A 6 9.79 -41.25 -8.80
N GLY A 7 9.06 -41.96 -7.93
CA GLY A 7 7.84 -41.44 -7.29
C GLY A 7 8.13 -40.26 -6.34
N LEU A 8 9.25 -40.30 -5.62
CA LEU A 8 9.68 -39.20 -4.74
C LEU A 8 10.10 -37.95 -5.53
N LEU A 9 10.73 -38.11 -6.70
CA LEU A 9 11.08 -37.01 -7.61
C LEU A 9 9.85 -36.33 -8.23
N LEU A 10 8.79 -37.10 -8.54
CA LEU A 10 7.52 -36.55 -9.02
C LEU A 10 6.73 -35.85 -7.91
N LEU A 11 6.77 -36.35 -6.68
CA LEU A 11 6.13 -35.71 -5.52
C LEU A 11 6.81 -34.38 -5.15
N LEU A 12 8.13 -34.27 -5.34
CA LEU A 12 8.89 -33.05 -5.07
C LEU A 12 8.60 -31.91 -6.07
N TRP A 13 8.08 -32.21 -7.26
CA TRP A 13 7.84 -31.23 -8.31
C TRP A 13 6.47 -30.54 -8.19
N VAL A 14 5.56 -31.09 -7.38
CA VAL A 14 4.20 -30.55 -7.19
C VAL A 14 4.15 -29.43 -6.14
N VAL A 15 5.21 -29.23 -5.36
CA VAL A 15 5.21 -28.29 -4.20
C VAL A 15 5.66 -26.86 -4.55
N THR A 16 6.06 -26.56 -5.79
CA THR A 16 6.79 -25.30 -6.08
C THR A 16 5.96 -24.10 -6.55
N ILE A 17 4.62 -24.11 -6.47
CA ILE A 17 3.83 -22.95 -6.93
C ILE A 17 2.87 -22.47 -5.84
N THR A 18 3.43 -21.93 -4.76
CA THR A 18 2.72 -20.92 -3.97
C THR A 18 3.22 -19.54 -4.42
N ALA A 19 2.72 -19.08 -5.57
CA ALA A 19 2.87 -17.67 -5.94
C ALA A 19 2.03 -16.86 -4.94
N ARG A 20 2.69 -16.21 -3.98
CA ARG A 20 2.03 -15.17 -3.17
C ARG A 20 1.91 -13.96 -4.08
N ALA A 21 0.68 -13.52 -4.37
CA ALA A 21 0.47 -12.28 -5.09
C ALA A 21 1.08 -11.14 -4.27
N GLU A 22 2.13 -10.51 -4.79
CA GLU A 22 2.72 -9.32 -4.19
C GLU A 22 1.78 -8.15 -4.42
N LEU A 23 1.54 -7.34 -3.37
CA LEU A 23 0.66 -6.18 -3.48
C LEU A 23 1.30 -5.14 -4.40
N SER A 24 0.53 -4.69 -5.38
CA SER A 24 0.89 -3.55 -6.22
C SER A 24 0.43 -2.26 -5.55
N PHE A 25 1.35 -1.35 -5.25
CA PHE A 25 1.02 -0.07 -4.65
C PHE A 25 1.02 1.05 -5.70
N PRO A 26 0.08 2.00 -5.62
CA PRO A 26 0.13 3.18 -6.48
C PRO A 26 1.32 4.07 -6.12
N ALA A 27 1.74 4.91 -7.07
CA ALA A 27 2.77 5.91 -6.81
C ALA A 27 2.23 7.00 -5.86
N LEU A 28 3.07 7.44 -4.92
CA LEU A 28 2.77 8.62 -4.11
C LEU A 28 2.95 9.88 -4.98
N THR A 29 1.85 10.48 -5.41
CA THR A 29 1.86 11.68 -6.27
C THR A 29 1.66 12.98 -5.50
N GLY A 30 1.32 12.91 -4.21
CA GLY A 30 1.12 14.07 -3.35
C GLY A 30 0.45 13.70 -2.03
N ARG A 31 -0.12 14.70 -1.34
CA ARG A 31 -0.87 14.51 -0.08
C ARG A 31 -2.26 13.92 -0.31
N VAL A 32 -2.77 13.99 -1.54
CA VAL A 32 -4.02 13.36 -1.95
C VAL A 32 -3.79 12.54 -3.21
N VAL A 33 -4.09 11.25 -3.15
CA VAL A 33 -3.95 10.28 -4.24
C VAL A 33 -5.33 9.67 -4.52
N ASP A 34 -6.05 10.19 -5.51
CA ASP A 34 -7.45 9.79 -5.78
C ASP A 34 -7.56 8.82 -6.97
N ASN A 35 -7.10 7.57 -6.81
CA ASN A 35 -7.16 6.57 -7.87
C ASN A 35 -8.57 6.03 -8.12
N ALA A 36 -9.48 6.11 -7.13
CA ALA A 36 -10.87 5.71 -7.27
C ALA A 36 -11.77 6.80 -7.88
N GLN A 37 -11.23 8.01 -8.13
CA GLN A 37 -11.97 9.15 -8.68
C GLN A 37 -13.19 9.54 -7.84
N MET A 38 -13.06 9.51 -6.51
CA MET A 38 -14.13 9.78 -5.55
C MET A 38 -14.17 11.24 -5.08
N ILE A 39 -13.13 12.02 -5.38
CA ILE A 39 -12.99 13.40 -4.91
C ILE A 39 -13.08 14.36 -6.10
N GLU A 40 -13.95 15.35 -6.01
CA GLU A 40 -14.00 16.39 -7.05
C GLU A 40 -12.65 17.13 -7.17
N PRO A 41 -12.21 17.54 -8.37
CA PRO A 41 -10.90 18.17 -8.56
C PRO A 41 -10.66 19.40 -7.67
N SER A 42 -11.67 20.26 -7.53
CA SER A 42 -11.60 21.46 -6.67
C SER A 42 -11.41 21.11 -5.19
N VAL A 43 -12.09 20.08 -4.70
CA VAL A 43 -11.97 19.57 -3.34
C VAL A 43 -10.60 18.93 -3.13
N ARG A 44 -10.09 18.19 -4.12
CA ARG A 44 -8.75 17.57 -4.07
C ARG A 44 -7.64 18.62 -3.95
N GLU A 45 -7.74 19.70 -4.71
CA GLU A 45 -6.80 20.83 -4.64
C GLU A 45 -6.85 21.52 -3.27
N GLN A 46 -8.04 21.84 -2.78
CA GLN A 46 -8.23 22.45 -1.46
C GLN A 46 -7.69 21.57 -0.34
N LEU A 47 -8.01 20.27 -0.36
CA LEU A 47 -7.53 19.30 0.61
C LEU A 47 -6.00 19.19 0.57
N THR A 48 -5.41 19.15 -0.64
CA THR A 48 -3.95 19.11 -0.79
C THR A 48 -3.27 20.32 -0.14
N GLN A 49 -3.84 21.52 -0.32
CA GLN A 49 -3.32 22.74 0.30
C GLN A 49 -3.47 22.72 1.82
N GLN A 50 -4.61 22.25 2.35
CA GLN A 50 -4.83 22.12 3.79
C GLN A 50 -3.85 21.16 4.44
N LEU A 51 -3.65 19.98 3.84
CA LEU A 51 -2.70 18.98 4.35
C LEU A 51 -1.26 19.49 4.28
N GLN A 52 -0.92 20.27 3.24
CA GLN A 52 0.39 20.91 3.14
C GLN A 52 0.60 21.96 4.23
N ALA A 53 -0.40 22.81 4.48
CA ALA A 53 -0.33 23.80 5.55
C ALA A 53 -0.22 23.14 6.93
N HIS A 54 -0.96 22.06 7.16
CA HIS A 54 -0.88 21.26 8.39
C HIS A 54 0.53 20.73 8.62
N GLU A 55 1.11 20.06 7.61
CA GLU A 55 2.46 19.51 7.70
C GLU A 55 3.51 20.59 7.93
N GLN A 56 3.36 21.77 7.31
CA GLN A 56 4.26 22.90 7.55
C GLN A 56 4.14 23.45 8.98
N ALA A 57 2.94 23.44 9.56
CA ALA A 57 2.66 23.99 10.88
C ALA A 57 3.05 23.05 12.02
N THR A 58 2.83 21.73 11.86
CA THR A 58 3.01 20.74 12.93
C THR A 58 4.19 19.79 12.70
N GLY A 59 4.65 19.69 11.45
CA GLY A 59 5.59 18.67 11.00
C GLY A 59 4.94 17.30 10.76
N GLU A 60 3.65 17.13 11.04
CA GLU A 60 2.92 15.86 10.84
C GLU A 60 2.51 15.69 9.38
N GLN A 61 2.81 14.54 8.81
CA GLN A 61 2.49 14.23 7.42
C GLN A 61 1.23 13.36 7.34
N LEU A 62 0.12 13.93 6.91
CA LEU A 62 -1.12 13.22 6.62
C LEU A 62 -1.30 13.07 5.10
N VAL A 63 -1.50 11.83 4.65
CA VAL A 63 -1.80 11.50 3.25
C VAL A 63 -3.19 10.88 3.16
N VAL A 64 -3.96 11.29 2.16
CA VAL A 64 -5.28 10.73 1.84
C VAL A 64 -5.18 9.98 0.52
N VAL A 65 -5.68 8.76 0.47
CA VAL A 65 -5.72 7.94 -0.73
C VAL A 65 -7.12 7.36 -0.93
N THR A 66 -7.56 7.24 -2.18
CA THR A 66 -8.74 6.45 -2.56
C THR A 66 -8.30 5.40 -3.57
N LEU A 67 -8.73 4.15 -3.39
CA LEU A 67 -8.34 3.03 -4.25
C LEU A 67 -9.59 2.31 -4.76
N PRO A 68 -9.60 1.86 -6.03
CA PRO A 68 -10.73 1.11 -6.57
C PRO A 68 -10.89 -0.27 -5.90
N ASP A 69 -9.79 -0.86 -5.42
CA ASP A 69 -9.77 -2.14 -4.72
C ASP A 69 -8.53 -2.26 -3.81
N LEU A 70 -8.58 -3.25 -2.91
CA LEU A 70 -7.50 -3.57 -1.95
C LEU A 70 -6.80 -4.90 -2.30
N GLN A 71 -6.94 -5.38 -3.54
CA GLN A 71 -6.36 -6.64 -4.03
C GLN A 71 -6.70 -7.87 -3.16
N GLY A 72 -7.91 -7.86 -2.57
CA GLY A 72 -8.38 -8.92 -1.67
C GLY A 72 -7.73 -8.92 -0.27
N THR A 73 -7.05 -7.84 0.10
CA THR A 73 -6.40 -7.67 1.42
C THR A 73 -7.31 -6.90 2.38
N ASP A 74 -7.18 -7.17 3.68
CA ASP A 74 -7.81 -6.36 4.72
C ASP A 74 -7.30 -4.91 4.66
N ILE A 75 -8.19 -3.94 4.92
CA ILE A 75 -7.87 -2.51 4.79
C ILE A 75 -6.76 -2.06 5.76
N ALA A 76 -6.71 -2.62 6.96
CA ALA A 76 -5.68 -2.26 7.94
C ALA A 76 -4.32 -2.80 7.50
N ASP A 77 -4.27 -4.04 7.00
CA ASP A 77 -3.03 -4.65 6.49
C ASP A 77 -2.54 -3.96 5.21
N PHE A 78 -3.46 -3.62 4.31
CA PHE A 78 -3.13 -2.88 3.08
C PHE A 78 -2.62 -1.48 3.42
N GLY A 79 -3.34 -0.74 4.26
CA GLY A 79 -2.96 0.61 4.69
C GLY A 79 -1.61 0.63 5.41
N TYR A 80 -1.35 -0.34 6.28
CA TYR A 80 -0.06 -0.48 6.94
C TYR A 80 1.08 -0.67 5.93
N GLN A 81 0.94 -1.62 4.99
CA GLN A 81 1.97 -1.88 3.98
C GLN A 81 2.15 -0.72 3.02
N LEU A 82 1.07 -0.06 2.60
CA LEU A 82 1.10 1.12 1.75
C LEU A 82 1.84 2.28 2.44
N GLY A 83 1.50 2.57 3.70
CA GLY A 83 2.17 3.62 4.47
C GLY A 83 3.67 3.36 4.64
N ARG A 84 4.07 2.09 4.81
CA ARG A 84 5.47 1.66 4.85
C ARG A 84 6.16 1.77 3.49
N HIS A 85 5.47 1.39 2.42
CA HIS A 85 5.98 1.48 1.04
C HIS A 85 6.24 2.94 0.64
N TRP A 86 5.32 3.84 1.00
CA TRP A 86 5.46 5.28 0.75
C TRP A 86 6.38 6.01 1.72
N GLY A 87 6.72 5.39 2.86
CA GLY A 87 7.55 6.03 3.87
C GLY A 87 6.92 7.30 4.42
N ILE A 88 5.61 7.27 4.72
CA ILE A 88 4.90 8.45 5.26
C ILE A 88 5.48 8.81 6.64
N GLY A 89 5.76 10.10 6.83
CA GLY A 89 6.32 10.66 8.05
C GLY A 89 7.84 10.86 7.96
N GLN A 90 8.37 11.61 8.91
CA GLN A 90 9.81 11.81 9.03
C GLN A 90 10.44 10.64 9.78
N LYS A 91 11.63 10.24 9.33
CA LYS A 91 12.42 9.19 9.98
C LYS A 91 12.56 9.52 11.47
N ASP A 92 12.30 8.51 12.30
CA ASP A 92 12.40 8.55 13.77
C ASP A 92 11.41 9.50 14.49
N LYS A 93 10.49 10.17 13.77
CA LYS A 93 9.50 11.07 14.38
C LYS A 93 8.11 10.46 14.56
N ASN A 94 7.81 9.34 13.89
CA ASN A 94 6.50 8.66 13.97
C ASN A 94 5.31 9.60 13.77
N ASN A 95 5.46 10.60 12.89
CA ASN A 95 4.49 11.67 12.69
C ASN A 95 3.77 11.56 11.33
N GLY A 96 3.65 10.32 10.83
CA GLY A 96 2.97 10.00 9.59
C GLY A 96 1.59 9.40 9.86
N ALA A 97 0.59 9.80 9.07
CA ALA A 97 -0.75 9.24 9.08
C ALA A 97 -1.24 9.01 7.64
N LEU A 98 -1.98 7.92 7.45
CA LEU A 98 -2.60 7.57 6.17
C LEU A 98 -4.10 7.42 6.40
N LEU A 99 -4.90 8.10 5.59
CA LEU A 99 -6.33 7.88 5.43
C LEU A 99 -6.56 7.18 4.09
N ILE A 100 -7.20 6.01 4.12
CA ILE A 100 -7.46 5.12 2.98
C ILE A 100 -8.92 4.69 2.98
#